data_AF-A0A2T8FGI6-F1
#
_entry.id   AF-A0A2T8FGI6-F1
#
_cell.length_a   1.000
_cell.length_b   1.000
_cell.length_c   1.000
_cell.angle_alpha   90.00
_cell.angle_beta   90.00
_cell.angle_gamma   90.00
#
_symmetry.space_group_name_H-M   'P 1'
#
loop_
_entity.id
_entity.type
_entity.pdbx_description
1 polymer ?
#
loop_
_entity_poly.entity_id
_entity_poly.type
_entity_poly.pdbx_seq_one_letter_code
_entity_poly.pdbx_strand_id
1 'polypeptide(L)'
;MEAGPPLESEELLTLEELTGQVGISVRNVRFYTSRGLVPPPLRRGRSGYYTPLHVARLELVRELQAHGFTLAAIERYVGRIPADATPADIRLHLALLAPDTLGDISDVPSELVELGVPPEAAVAAAEVYAAHGKAVAEELSGIVRDHMWPAFREAGGSPEQLRALVERLKPLTIASLVAAYEQAMDESARSFAERRAR
;
A
#
# COMPACT_ATOMS: atom_id res chain seq x y z
N MET A 1 7.62 38.95 -13.68
CA MET A 1 6.65 38.65 -12.61
C MET A 1 5.54 37.84 -13.23
N GLU A 2 5.55 36.54 -13.03
CA GLU A 2 4.34 35.73 -13.15
C GLU A 2 4.48 34.65 -12.08
N ALA A 3 3.78 34.88 -10.96
CA ALA A 3 3.60 33.86 -9.96
C ALA A 3 2.76 32.77 -10.63
N GLY A 4 3.28 31.54 -10.65
CA GLY A 4 2.50 30.37 -11.06
C GLY A 4 1.19 30.29 -10.27
N PRO A 5 0.17 29.57 -10.78
CA PRO A 5 -1.09 29.42 -10.09
C PRO A 5 -0.83 28.98 -8.64
N PRO A 6 -1.59 29.49 -7.66
CA PRO A 6 -1.39 29.09 -6.29
C PRO A 6 -1.52 27.56 -6.23
N LEU A 7 -0.47 26.90 -5.72
CA LEU A 7 -0.52 25.50 -5.31
C LEU A 7 -1.83 25.34 -4.55
N GLU A 8 -2.69 24.45 -5.02
CA GLU A 8 -4.00 24.15 -4.44
C GLU A 8 -3.87 24.23 -2.92
N SER A 9 -4.59 25.17 -2.32
CA SER A 9 -4.59 25.33 -0.87
C SER A 9 -4.96 23.98 -0.27
N GLU A 10 -3.97 23.24 0.27
CA GLU A 10 -4.20 21.94 0.91
C GLU A 10 -5.36 22.11 1.89
N GLU A 11 -6.53 21.57 1.52
CA GLU A 11 -7.76 21.82 2.24
C GLU A 11 -7.62 21.18 3.62
N LEU A 12 -7.42 22.03 4.63
CA LEU A 12 -7.21 21.58 5.99
C LEU A 12 -8.55 21.15 6.59
N LEU A 13 -8.69 19.87 6.86
CA LEU A 13 -9.90 19.28 7.41
C LEU A 13 -9.97 19.52 8.92
N THR A 14 -11.17 19.80 9.40
CA THR A 14 -11.52 19.66 10.81
C THR A 14 -11.58 18.19 11.20
N LEU A 15 -11.61 17.92 12.50
CA LEU A 15 -11.79 16.55 12.99
C LEU A 15 -13.09 15.90 12.48
N GLU A 16 -14.16 16.68 12.38
CA GLU A 16 -15.46 16.20 11.91
C GLU A 16 -15.39 15.79 10.44
N GLU A 17 -14.87 16.68 9.58
CA GLU A 17 -14.67 16.40 8.15
C GLU A 17 -13.75 15.20 7.93
N LEU A 18 -12.64 15.11 8.66
CA LEU A 18 -11.74 13.95 8.58
C LEU A 18 -12.48 12.64 8.90
N THR A 19 -13.24 12.61 10.00
CA THR A 19 -13.98 11.41 10.40
C THR A 19 -15.07 11.04 9.41
N GLY A 20 -15.74 12.04 8.81
CA GLY A 20 -16.73 11.85 7.76
C GLY A 20 -16.12 11.30 6.47
N GLN A 21 -14.96 11.82 6.08
CA GLN A 21 -14.26 11.42 4.86
C GLN A 21 -13.69 9.99 4.97
N VAL A 22 -13.00 9.67 6.07
CA VAL A 22 -12.35 8.35 6.25
C VAL A 22 -13.33 7.27 6.73
N GLY A 23 -14.44 7.67 7.35
CA GLY A 23 -15.44 6.75 7.91
C GLY A 23 -14.97 6.08 9.20
N ILE A 24 -14.26 6.79 10.07
CA ILE A 24 -13.79 6.27 11.37
C ILE A 24 -14.20 7.18 12.53
N SER A 25 -14.28 6.63 13.74
CA SER A 25 -14.63 7.41 14.92
C SER A 25 -13.50 8.35 15.40
N VAL A 26 -13.88 9.44 16.07
CA VAL A 26 -12.93 10.32 16.80
C VAL A 26 -12.05 9.53 17.78
N ARG A 27 -12.62 8.49 18.41
CA ARG A 27 -11.88 7.59 19.32
C ARG A 27 -10.73 6.90 18.58
N ASN A 28 -10.98 6.40 17.38
CA ASN A 28 -9.96 5.73 16.56
C ASN A 28 -8.90 6.70 16.07
N VAL A 29 -9.29 7.91 15.63
CA VAL A 29 -8.32 8.96 15.25
C VAL A 29 -7.35 9.24 16.40
N ARG A 30 -7.87 9.48 17.60
CA ARG A 30 -7.05 9.73 18.80
C ARG A 30 -6.18 8.54 19.16
N PHE A 31 -6.74 7.33 19.08
CA PHE A 31 -6.02 6.09 19.35
C PHE A 31 -4.82 5.92 18.42
N TYR A 32 -5.02 6.04 17.10
CA TYR A 32 -3.94 5.91 16.12
C TYR A 32 -2.91 7.03 16.20
N THR A 33 -3.35 8.26 16.52
CA THR A 33 -2.42 9.37 16.81
C THR A 33 -1.54 9.05 18.02
N SER A 34 -2.13 8.54 19.11
CA SER A 34 -1.38 8.19 20.34
C SER A 34 -0.38 7.05 20.16
N ARG A 35 -0.61 6.20 19.16
CA ARG A 35 0.28 5.10 18.76
C ARG A 35 1.33 5.51 17.72
N GLY A 36 1.32 6.76 17.26
CA GLY A 36 2.25 7.24 16.23
C GLY A 36 1.96 6.75 14.81
N LEU A 37 0.82 6.10 14.59
CA LEU A 37 0.40 5.62 13.26
C LEU A 37 -0.06 6.78 12.35
N VAL A 38 -0.42 7.90 12.95
CA VAL A 38 -0.89 9.12 12.28
C VAL A 38 -0.21 10.29 12.96
N PRO A 39 0.29 11.29 12.21
CA PRO A 39 0.89 12.47 12.80
C PRO A 39 -0.10 13.23 13.68
N PRO A 40 0.38 13.97 14.68
CA PRO A 40 -0.49 14.83 15.48
C PRO A 40 -1.09 15.94 14.60
N PRO A 41 -2.33 16.39 14.90
CA PRO A 41 -2.98 17.43 14.11
C PRO A 41 -2.22 18.76 14.18
N LEU A 42 -2.33 19.53 13.12
CA LEU A 42 -1.84 20.91 13.08
C LEU A 42 -2.68 21.76 14.01
N ARG A 43 -2.07 22.31 15.06
CA ARG A 43 -2.79 23.15 16.03
C ARG A 43 -2.90 24.58 15.53
N ARG A 44 -4.13 25.09 15.47
CA ARG A 44 -4.42 26.52 15.31
C ARG A 44 -5.39 26.93 16.42
N GLY A 45 -4.84 27.62 17.43
CA GLY A 45 -5.57 27.97 18.65
C GLY A 45 -6.01 26.72 19.42
N ARG A 46 -7.33 26.59 19.65
CA ARG A 46 -7.93 25.45 20.35
C ARG A 46 -8.33 24.30 19.40
N SER A 47 -8.24 24.51 18.09
CA SER A 47 -8.68 23.57 17.07
C SER A 47 -7.49 22.83 16.45
N GLY A 48 -7.70 21.55 16.17
CA GLY A 48 -6.78 20.71 15.41
C GLY A 48 -7.25 20.57 13.96
N TYR A 49 -6.31 20.67 13.03
CA TYR A 49 -6.54 20.54 11.59
C TYR A 49 -5.73 19.40 11.01
N TYR A 50 -6.26 18.79 9.96
CA TYR A 50 -5.75 17.57 9.35
C TYR A 50 -5.50 17.79 7.87
N THR A 51 -4.34 17.33 7.43
CA THR A 51 -3.86 17.42 6.04
C THR A 51 -4.23 16.15 5.26
N PRO A 52 -4.06 16.13 3.93
CA PRO A 52 -4.20 14.92 3.13
C PRO A 52 -3.32 13.75 3.59
N LEU A 53 -2.18 14.02 4.23
CA LEU A 53 -1.33 12.99 4.82
C LEU A 53 -2.02 12.24 5.98
N HIS A 54 -2.87 12.93 6.75
CA HIS A 54 -3.63 12.30 7.83
C HIS A 54 -4.70 11.36 7.26
N VAL A 55 -5.38 11.80 6.19
CA VAL A 55 -6.37 10.98 5.47
C VAL A 55 -5.72 9.70 4.96
N ALA A 56 -4.64 9.82 4.18
CA ALA A 56 -3.96 8.67 3.59
C ALA A 56 -3.46 7.66 4.64
N ARG A 57 -2.88 8.13 5.76
CA ARG A 57 -2.42 7.22 6.83
C ARG A 57 -3.58 6.52 7.54
N LEU A 58 -4.69 7.22 7.76
CA LEU A 58 -5.87 6.62 8.40
C LEU A 58 -6.55 5.60 7.49
N GLU A 59 -6.62 5.86 6.19
CA GLU A 59 -7.09 4.90 5.19
C GLU A 59 -6.19 3.66 5.18
N LEU A 60 -4.86 3.82 5.12
CA LEU A 60 -3.90 2.71 5.20
C LEU A 60 -4.12 1.84 6.45
N VAL A 61 -4.22 2.45 7.63
CA VAL A 61 -4.47 1.72 8.88
C VAL A 61 -5.81 0.97 8.83
N ARG A 62 -6.86 1.62 8.33
CA ARG A 62 -8.20 1.04 8.22
C ARG A 62 -8.20 -0.16 7.27
N GLU A 63 -7.59 -0.03 6.10
CA GLU A 63 -7.52 -1.10 5.11
C GLU A 63 -6.72 -2.28 5.64
N LEU A 64 -5.55 -2.04 6.25
CA LEU A 64 -4.76 -3.09 6.88
C LEU A 64 -5.57 -3.86 7.96
N GLN A 65 -6.35 -3.14 8.77
CA GLN A 65 -7.22 -3.79 9.76
C GLN A 65 -8.35 -4.58 9.12
N ALA A 66 -8.98 -4.06 8.06
CA ALA A 66 -10.03 -4.75 7.33
C ALA A 66 -9.52 -6.07 6.72
N HIS A 67 -8.25 -6.11 6.33
CA HIS A 67 -7.56 -7.30 5.82
C HIS A 67 -7.00 -8.20 6.94
N GLY A 68 -7.35 -7.95 8.21
CA GLY A 68 -7.05 -8.84 9.33
C GLY A 68 -5.66 -8.67 9.95
N PHE A 69 -4.91 -7.61 9.59
CA PHE A 69 -3.63 -7.34 10.23
C PHE A 69 -3.82 -6.98 11.71
N THR A 70 -2.98 -7.55 12.57
CA THR A 70 -2.95 -7.15 13.98
C THR A 70 -2.37 -5.75 14.13
N LEU A 71 -2.77 -5.02 15.17
CA LEU A 71 -2.27 -3.67 15.42
C LEU A 71 -0.73 -3.62 15.51
N ALA A 72 -0.09 -4.62 16.10
CA ALA A 72 1.37 -4.71 16.19
C ALA A 72 2.05 -4.91 14.82
N ALA A 73 1.40 -5.62 13.89
CA ALA A 73 1.88 -5.75 12.52
C ALA A 73 1.74 -4.43 11.76
N ILE A 74 0.64 -3.70 11.97
CA ILE A 74 0.39 -2.38 11.38
C ILE A 74 1.42 -1.37 11.87
N GLU A 75 1.70 -1.31 13.17
CA GLU A 75 2.73 -0.43 13.76
C GLU A 75 4.11 -0.68 13.14
N ARG A 76 4.48 -1.96 12.95
CA ARG A 76 5.74 -2.33 12.29
C ARG A 76 5.77 -1.99 10.80
N TYR A 77 4.64 -2.07 10.12
CA TYR A 77 4.53 -1.72 8.71
C TYR A 77 4.65 -0.21 8.52
N VAL A 78 3.77 0.56 9.17
CA VAL A 78 3.75 2.02 9.11
C VAL A 78 5.06 2.62 9.59
N GLY A 79 5.70 2.03 10.61
CA GLY A 79 7.00 2.48 11.11
C GLY A 79 8.17 2.34 10.12
N ARG A 80 8.01 1.59 9.02
CA ARG A 80 9.01 1.49 7.93
C ARG A 80 8.84 2.56 6.86
N ILE A 81 7.66 3.20 6.81
CA ILE A 81 7.39 4.28 5.86
C ILE A 81 8.24 5.50 6.27
N PRO A 82 8.98 6.12 5.33
CA PRO A 82 9.76 7.33 5.61
C PRO A 82 8.92 8.43 6.27
N ALA A 83 9.54 9.18 7.19
CA ALA A 83 8.83 10.22 7.93
C ALA A 83 8.35 11.36 7.01
N ASP A 84 9.07 11.60 5.92
CA ASP A 84 8.83 12.57 4.87
C ASP A 84 7.97 12.03 3.71
N ALA A 85 7.43 10.81 3.84
CA ALA A 85 6.52 10.24 2.84
C ALA A 85 5.32 11.16 2.58
N THR A 86 5.08 11.41 1.30
CA THR A 86 3.95 12.20 0.81
C THR A 86 2.64 11.42 0.91
N PRO A 87 1.47 12.07 0.81
CA PRO A 87 0.20 11.36 0.74
C PRO A 87 0.13 10.35 -0.42
N ALA A 88 0.81 10.62 -1.53
CA ALA A 88 0.87 9.72 -2.69
C ALA A 88 1.66 8.45 -2.36
N ASP A 89 2.79 8.57 -1.68
CA ASP A 89 3.59 7.40 -1.24
C ASP A 89 2.76 6.49 -0.32
N ILE A 90 1.99 7.07 0.60
CA ILE A 90 1.08 6.31 1.48
C ILE A 90 -0.01 5.58 0.68
N ARG A 91 -0.61 6.24 -0.32
CA ARG A 91 -1.62 5.62 -1.17
C ARG A 91 -1.04 4.51 -2.03
N LEU A 92 0.20 4.64 -2.51
CA LEU A 92 0.89 3.57 -3.22
C LEU A 92 1.04 2.32 -2.34
N HIS A 93 1.41 2.49 -1.06
CA HIS A 93 1.44 1.38 -0.11
C HIS A 93 0.07 0.71 0.08
N LEU A 94 -1.02 1.47 0.00
CA LEU A 94 -2.39 0.93 0.08
C LEU A 94 -2.75 0.16 -1.20
N ALA A 95 -2.43 0.70 -2.39
CA ALA A 95 -2.64 0.04 -3.68
C ALA A 95 -1.93 -1.32 -3.77
N LEU A 96 -0.71 -1.37 -3.25
CA LEU A 96 0.09 -2.59 -3.22
C LEU A 96 -0.52 -3.66 -2.31
N LEU A 97 -1.28 -3.31 -1.27
CA LEU A 97 -1.78 -4.25 -0.26
C LEU A 97 -3.26 -4.59 -0.40
N ALA A 98 -4.04 -3.69 -0.99
CA ALA A 98 -5.47 -3.80 -1.19
C ALA A 98 -5.82 -3.32 -2.62
N PRO A 99 -5.42 -4.09 -3.65
CA PRO A 99 -5.55 -3.66 -5.04
C PRO A 99 -6.99 -3.45 -5.49
N ASP A 100 -7.94 -4.11 -4.83
CA ASP A 100 -9.36 -4.03 -5.16
C ASP A 100 -10.07 -2.81 -4.53
N THR A 101 -9.42 -2.07 -3.62
CA THR A 101 -10.03 -0.97 -2.84
C THR A 101 -9.67 0.42 -3.34
N LEU A 102 -8.55 0.57 -4.04
CA LEU A 102 -8.33 1.69 -4.95
C LEU A 102 -8.92 1.27 -6.30
N GLY A 103 -9.76 2.11 -6.88
CA GLY A 103 -10.40 1.81 -8.17
C GLY A 103 -9.40 1.28 -9.21
N ASP A 104 -9.90 0.40 -10.06
CA ASP A 104 -9.21 -0.29 -11.17
C ASP A 104 -7.76 0.16 -11.40
N ILE A 105 -6.78 -0.55 -10.82
CA ILE A 105 -5.33 -0.36 -11.07
C ILE A 105 -4.94 -0.78 -12.51
N SER A 106 -5.91 -0.80 -13.42
CA SER A 106 -5.79 -1.34 -14.76
C SER A 106 -4.89 -0.50 -15.66
N ASP A 107 -4.48 0.70 -15.23
CA ASP A 107 -3.66 1.61 -16.02
C ASP A 107 -2.39 2.12 -15.30
N VAL A 108 -1.56 1.18 -14.82
CA VAL A 108 -0.19 1.45 -14.34
C VAL A 108 0.63 2.33 -15.31
N PRO A 109 0.55 2.15 -16.66
CA PRO A 109 1.22 3.05 -17.59
C PRO A 109 0.86 4.52 -17.42
N SER A 110 -0.42 4.86 -17.30
CA SER A 110 -0.87 6.26 -17.16
C SER A 110 -0.37 6.90 -15.87
N GLU A 111 -0.44 6.18 -14.75
CA GLU A 111 0.07 6.64 -13.45
C GLU A 111 1.59 6.94 -13.51
N LEU A 112 2.37 6.08 -14.16
CA LEU A 112 3.80 6.31 -14.33
C LEU A 112 4.10 7.54 -15.19
N VAL A 113 3.29 7.80 -16.22
CA VAL A 113 3.42 9.01 -17.05
C VAL A 113 3.12 10.27 -16.25
N GLU A 114 2.10 10.26 -15.38
CA GLU A 114 1.80 11.38 -14.48
C GLU A 114 2.96 11.67 -13.52
N LEU A 115 3.71 10.64 -13.11
CA LEU A 115 4.92 10.75 -12.31
C LEU A 115 6.16 11.18 -13.12
N GLY A 116 6.02 11.45 -14.42
CA GLY A 116 7.08 11.94 -15.30
C GLY A 116 7.95 10.86 -15.94
N VAL A 117 7.54 9.58 -15.86
CA VAL A 117 8.18 8.50 -16.60
C VAL A 117 7.85 8.64 -18.10
N PRO A 118 8.83 8.53 -19.01
CA PRO A 118 8.55 8.55 -20.44
C PRO A 118 7.51 7.48 -20.84
N PRO A 119 6.53 7.78 -21.71
CA PRO A 119 5.44 6.85 -22.05
C PRO A 119 5.92 5.48 -22.52
N GLU A 120 6.99 5.42 -23.31
CA GLU A 120 7.56 4.17 -23.79
C GLU A 120 8.12 3.31 -22.65
N ALA A 121 8.72 3.96 -21.64
CA ALA A 121 9.24 3.28 -20.45
C ALA A 121 8.12 2.82 -19.51
N ALA A 122 7.04 3.60 -19.40
CA ALA A 122 5.86 3.24 -18.61
C ALA A 122 5.17 1.98 -19.17
N VAL A 123 4.98 1.92 -20.50
CA VAL A 123 4.44 0.73 -21.18
C VAL A 123 5.36 -0.47 -20.99
N ALA A 124 6.66 -0.31 -21.21
CA ALA A 124 7.63 -1.40 -21.02
C ALA A 124 7.63 -1.94 -19.57
N ALA A 125 7.54 -1.06 -18.58
CA ALA A 125 7.44 -1.45 -17.18
C ALA A 125 6.16 -2.26 -16.91
N ALA A 126 5.01 -1.81 -17.43
CA ALA A 126 3.74 -2.52 -17.28
C ALA A 126 3.75 -3.91 -17.93
N GLU A 127 4.37 -4.06 -19.11
CA GLU A 127 4.56 -5.36 -19.76
C GLU A 127 5.40 -6.32 -18.90
N VAL A 128 6.49 -5.82 -18.31
CA VAL A 128 7.33 -6.59 -17.39
C VAL A 128 6.51 -7.05 -16.18
N TYR A 129 5.76 -6.15 -15.54
CA TYR A 129 4.94 -6.48 -14.39
C TYR A 129 3.84 -7.50 -14.73
N ALA A 130 3.15 -7.34 -15.86
CA ALA A 130 2.11 -8.27 -16.31
C ALA A 130 2.66 -9.68 -16.56
N ALA A 131 3.80 -9.78 -17.25
CA ALA A 131 4.44 -11.05 -17.54
C ALA A 131 4.87 -11.78 -16.26
N HIS A 132 5.51 -11.07 -15.33
CA HIS A 132 5.99 -11.67 -14.08
C HIS A 132 4.85 -11.96 -13.10
N GLY A 133 3.82 -11.12 -13.05
CA GLY A 133 2.62 -11.37 -12.25
C GLY A 133 1.94 -12.67 -12.65
N LYS A 134 1.84 -12.95 -13.96
CA LYS A 134 1.31 -14.23 -14.47
C LYS A 134 2.19 -15.41 -14.06
N ALA A 135 3.51 -15.30 -14.21
CA ALA A 135 4.44 -16.36 -13.83
C ALA A 135 4.35 -16.69 -12.34
N VAL A 136 4.35 -15.67 -11.47
CA VAL A 136 4.20 -15.84 -10.01
C VAL A 136 2.86 -16.50 -9.68
N ALA A 137 1.77 -16.10 -10.32
CA ALA A 137 0.46 -16.71 -10.09
C ALA A 137 0.44 -18.20 -10.48
N GLU A 138 1.09 -18.57 -11.59
CA GLU A 138 1.22 -19.96 -12.03
C GLU A 138 2.04 -20.80 -11.03
N GLU A 139 3.17 -20.27 -10.55
CA GLU A 139 4.03 -20.94 -9.57
C GLU A 139 3.33 -21.13 -8.21
N LEU A 140 2.70 -20.08 -7.69
CA LEU A 140 1.93 -20.15 -6.44
C LEU A 140 0.75 -21.13 -6.57
N SER A 141 0.08 -21.16 -7.72
CA SER A 141 -0.98 -22.14 -7.98
C SER A 141 -0.44 -23.57 -8.01
N GLY A 142 0.78 -23.77 -8.50
CA GLY A 142 1.52 -25.03 -8.39
C GLY A 142 1.70 -25.47 -6.94
N ILE A 143 2.19 -24.57 -6.07
CA ILE A 143 2.37 -24.87 -4.64
C ILE A 143 1.04 -25.26 -3.97
N VAL A 144 -0.04 -24.53 -4.27
CA VAL A 144 -1.37 -24.87 -3.75
C VAL A 144 -1.79 -26.28 -4.18
N ARG A 145 -1.63 -26.59 -5.48
CA ARG A 145 -2.01 -27.88 -6.06
C ARG A 145 -1.19 -29.03 -5.50
N ASP A 146 0.12 -28.86 -5.41
CA ASP A 146 1.06 -29.96 -5.18
C ASP A 146 1.32 -30.20 -3.70
N HIS A 147 1.14 -29.17 -2.85
CA HIS A 147 1.43 -29.26 -1.42
C HIS A 147 0.22 -29.00 -0.53
N MET A 148 -0.60 -27.99 -0.82
CA MET A 148 -1.72 -27.64 0.08
C MET A 148 -2.92 -28.55 -0.11
N TRP A 149 -3.28 -28.87 -1.35
CA TRP A 149 -4.44 -29.70 -1.66
C TRP A 149 -4.33 -31.13 -1.12
N PRO A 150 -3.21 -31.87 -1.28
CA PRO A 150 -3.06 -33.20 -0.71
C PRO A 150 -3.21 -33.20 0.82
N ALA A 151 -2.59 -32.24 1.50
CA ALA A 151 -2.68 -32.10 2.96
C ALA A 151 -4.13 -31.79 3.43
N PHE A 152 -4.85 -30.93 2.71
CA PHE A 152 -6.26 -30.65 2.99
C PHE A 152 -7.12 -31.90 2.83
N ARG A 153 -6.92 -32.65 1.73
CA ARG A 153 -7.68 -33.87 1.43
C ARG A 153 -7.45 -34.95 2.48
N GLU A 154 -6.20 -35.14 2.94
CA GLU A 154 -5.86 -36.10 4.00
C GLU A 154 -6.49 -35.75 5.35
N ALA A 155 -6.63 -34.45 5.64
CA ALA A 155 -7.33 -33.96 6.82
C ALA A 155 -8.87 -33.94 6.69
N GLY A 156 -9.43 -34.42 5.57
CA GLY A 156 -10.87 -34.41 5.30
C GLY A 156 -11.45 -33.03 4.93
N GLY A 157 -10.59 -32.09 4.50
CA GLY A 157 -10.99 -30.74 4.10
C GLY A 157 -11.57 -30.66 2.68
N SER A 158 -12.40 -29.63 2.44
CA SER A 158 -13.07 -29.39 1.16
C SER A 158 -12.35 -28.35 0.27
N PRO A 159 -12.61 -28.35 -1.05
CA PRO A 159 -12.12 -27.31 -1.97
C PRO A 159 -12.51 -25.89 -1.54
N GLU A 160 -13.71 -25.71 -0.99
CA GLU A 160 -14.22 -24.40 -0.53
C GLU A 160 -13.42 -23.90 0.67
N GLN A 161 -13.03 -24.80 1.58
CA GLN A 161 -12.19 -24.46 2.73
C GLN A 161 -10.78 -24.09 2.29
N LEU A 162 -10.21 -24.81 1.32
CA LEU A 162 -8.92 -24.45 0.72
C LEU A 162 -8.99 -23.09 0.02
N ARG A 163 -10.04 -22.84 -0.78
CA ARG A 163 -10.25 -21.54 -1.42
C ARG A 163 -10.35 -20.42 -0.39
N ALA A 164 -11.15 -20.59 0.66
CA ALA A 164 -11.26 -19.60 1.73
C ALA A 164 -9.95 -19.38 2.49
N LEU A 165 -9.08 -20.40 2.62
CA LEU A 165 -7.73 -20.22 3.16
C LEU A 165 -6.85 -19.43 2.20
N VAL A 166 -6.80 -19.79 0.92
CA VAL A 166 -6.02 -19.08 -0.10
C VAL A 166 -6.42 -17.61 -0.17
N GLU A 167 -7.73 -17.30 -0.19
CA GLU A 167 -8.23 -15.92 -0.14
C GLU A 167 -7.72 -15.17 1.09
N ARG A 168 -7.69 -15.80 2.27
CA ARG A 168 -7.13 -15.21 3.49
C ARG A 168 -5.60 -15.05 3.48
N LEU A 169 -4.90 -15.87 2.68
CA LEU A 169 -3.45 -15.79 2.52
C LEU A 169 -3.04 -14.71 1.52
N LYS A 170 -3.91 -14.32 0.59
CA LYS A 170 -3.59 -13.33 -0.46
C LYS A 170 -2.89 -12.06 0.08
N PRO A 171 -3.39 -11.38 1.13
CA PRO A 171 -2.72 -10.18 1.64
C PRO A 171 -1.29 -10.44 2.12
N LEU A 172 -1.04 -11.59 2.75
CA LEU A 172 0.30 -11.98 3.20
C LEU A 172 1.22 -12.27 2.02
N THR A 173 0.73 -13.00 1.00
CA THR A 173 1.53 -13.32 -0.19
C THR A 173 1.89 -12.08 -0.99
N ILE A 174 0.97 -11.12 -1.09
CA ILE A 174 1.18 -9.83 -1.74
C ILE A 174 2.22 -9.03 -0.94
N ALA A 175 2.06 -8.91 0.38
CA ALA A 175 3.03 -8.22 1.23
C ALA A 175 4.43 -8.84 1.15
N SER A 176 4.53 -10.18 1.07
CA SER A 176 5.81 -10.88 0.88
C SER A 176 6.41 -10.60 -0.50
N LEU A 177 5.61 -10.56 -1.56
CA LEU A 177 6.07 -10.23 -2.91
C LEU A 177 6.62 -8.80 -2.97
N VAL A 178 5.91 -7.84 -2.39
CA VAL A 178 6.34 -6.43 -2.30
C VAL A 178 7.67 -6.32 -1.55
N ALA A 179 7.79 -6.96 -0.39
CA ALA A 179 9.03 -6.92 0.39
C ALA A 179 10.23 -7.54 -0.35
N ALA A 180 10.01 -8.64 -1.07
CA ALA A 180 11.05 -9.27 -1.88
C ALA A 180 11.47 -8.37 -3.06
N TYR A 181 10.50 -7.71 -3.71
CA TYR A 181 10.76 -6.76 -4.79
C TYR A 181 11.55 -5.54 -4.30
N GLU A 182 11.16 -4.92 -3.19
CA GLU A 182 11.87 -3.78 -2.59
C GLU A 182 13.34 -4.14 -2.32
N GLN A 183 13.58 -5.31 -1.72
CA GLN A 183 14.93 -5.79 -1.47
C GLN A 183 15.74 -5.96 -2.76
N ALA A 184 15.15 -6.56 -3.79
CA ALA A 184 15.83 -6.75 -5.08
C ALA A 184 16.16 -5.43 -5.79
N MET A 185 15.26 -4.44 -5.72
CA MET A 185 15.48 -3.11 -6.28
C MET A 185 16.59 -2.35 -5.55
N ASP A 186 16.60 -2.41 -4.23
CA ASP A 186 17.66 -1.83 -3.39
C ASP A 186 19.04 -2.40 -3.74
N GLU A 187 19.14 -3.72 -3.90
CA GLU A 187 20.37 -4.40 -4.32
C GLU A 187 20.81 -3.97 -5.73
N SER A 188 19.85 -3.86 -6.67
CA SER A 188 20.12 -3.39 -8.03
C SER A 188 20.63 -1.94 -8.06
N ALA A 189 20.00 -1.03 -7.32
CA ALA A 189 20.38 0.37 -7.25
C ALA A 189 21.80 0.56 -6.69
N ARG A 190 22.16 -0.16 -5.61
CA ARG A 190 23.52 -0.17 -5.05
C ARG A 190 24.55 -0.66 -6.08
N SER A 191 24.25 -1.76 -6.76
CA SER A 191 25.15 -2.31 -7.79
C SER A 191 25.36 -1.35 -8.97
N PHE A 192 24.33 -0.56 -9.32
CA PHE A 192 24.43 0.43 -10.38
C PHE A 192 25.29 1.63 -9.97
N ALA A 193 25.14 2.12 -8.74
CA ALA A 193 25.97 3.19 -8.18
C ALA A 193 27.47 2.80 -8.13
N GLU A 194 27.78 1.58 -7.69
CA GLU A 194 29.15 1.07 -7.63
C GLU A 194 29.81 0.94 -9.01
N ARG A 195 29.06 0.51 -10.03
CA ARG A 195 29.55 0.41 -11.41
C ARG A 195 29.86 1.77 -12.04
N ARG A 196 29.17 2.83 -11.64
CA ARG A 196 29.38 4.20 -12.16
C ARG A 196 30.52 4.96 -11.46
N ALA A 197 30.93 4.50 -10.28
CA ALA A 197 32.06 5.05 -9.53
C ALA A 197 33.44 4.48 -9.94
N ARG A 198 33.47 3.51 -10.88
CA ARG A 198 34.67 2.96 -11.52
C ARG A 198 34.87 3.55 -12.90
#